data_AF-A0AA39P5C1-F1
#
_entry.id   AF-A0AA39P5C1-F1
#
_cell.length_a   1.000
_cell.length_b   1.000
_cell.length_c   1.000
_cell.angle_alpha   90.00
_cell.angle_beta   90.00
_cell.angle_gamma   90.00
#
_symmetry.space_group_name_H-M   'P 1'
#
loop_
_entity.id
_entity.type
_entity.pdbx_description
1 polymer ?
#
loop_
_entity_poly.entity_id
_entity_poly.type
_entity_poly.pdbx_seq_one_letter_code
_entity_poly.pdbx_strand_id
1 'polypeptide(L)'
;MTETPMSPPRQRRTHISSTIIKALKVWSLAVKLQKNCKIEAENMTRESTTMKHMDDPVLYPDPGSEAASFITIEQEELQALRTPSFTEKFLEL
;
A
#
# COMPACT_ATOMS: atom_id res chain seq x y z
N MET A 1 -20.81 -25.37 16.43
CA MET A 1 -19.43 -24.85 16.43
C MET A 1 -18.94 -24.93 14.99
N THR A 2 -19.01 -23.83 14.24
CA THR A 2 -18.63 -23.81 12.82
C THR A 2 -17.12 -23.60 12.71
N GLU A 3 -16.43 -24.62 12.22
CA GLU A 3 -15.00 -24.56 11.91
C GLU A 3 -14.74 -23.53 10.82
N THR A 4 -14.03 -22.46 11.16
CA THR A 4 -13.50 -21.51 10.19
C THR A 4 -12.42 -22.24 9.39
N PRO A 5 -12.53 -22.39 8.06
CA PRO A 5 -11.47 -23.05 7.30
C PRO A 5 -10.21 -22.15 7.38
N MET A 6 -9.15 -22.68 8.01
CA MET A 6 -7.84 -22.04 8.00
C MET A 6 -7.37 -21.94 6.56
N SER A 7 -7.55 -20.76 5.98
CA SER A 7 -7.05 -20.43 4.65
C SER A 7 -5.53 -20.64 4.66
N PRO A 8 -4.95 -21.32 3.66
CA PRO A 8 -3.50 -21.47 3.60
C PRO A 8 -2.83 -20.09 3.60
N PRO A 9 -1.63 -19.94 4.19
CA PRO A 9 -0.93 -18.67 4.24
C PRO A 9 -0.77 -18.13 2.81
N ARG A 10 -1.37 -16.97 2.56
CA ARG A 10 -1.46 -16.36 1.23
C ARG A 10 -0.07 -16.17 0.64
N GLN A 11 0.14 -16.71 -0.56
CA GLN A 11 1.35 -16.48 -1.33
C GLN A 11 1.42 -14.99 -1.71
N ARG A 12 2.46 -14.30 -1.24
CA ARG A 12 2.70 -12.89 -1.59
C ARG A 12 2.80 -12.78 -3.11
N ARG A 13 1.85 -12.07 -3.73
CA ARG A 13 1.80 -11.88 -5.19
C ARG A 13 2.76 -10.78 -5.67
N THR A 14 3.31 -9.97 -4.77
CA THR A 14 4.24 -8.90 -5.12
C THR A 14 5.57 -9.02 -4.35
N HIS A 15 6.65 -8.91 -5.14
CA HIS A 15 8.08 -8.83 -4.79
C HIS A 15 8.73 -10.04 -4.10
N ILE A 16 8.59 -11.23 -4.69
CA ILE A 16 9.50 -12.37 -4.37
C ILE A 16 10.88 -12.17 -5.02
N SER A 17 10.97 -11.29 -6.03
CA SER A 17 12.24 -10.97 -6.68
C SER A 17 13.08 -10.05 -5.81
N SER A 18 14.17 -10.58 -5.26
CA SER A 18 15.20 -9.83 -4.54
C SER A 18 15.76 -8.67 -5.36
N THR A 19 15.80 -8.81 -6.70
CA THR A 19 16.21 -7.76 -7.62
C THR A 19 15.25 -6.58 -7.60
N ILE A 20 13.94 -6.82 -7.61
CA ILE A 20 12.94 -5.74 -7.57
C ILE A 20 12.97 -5.05 -6.21
N ILE A 21 13.11 -5.81 -5.11
CA ILE A 21 13.23 -5.23 -3.77
C ILE A 21 14.45 -4.29 -3.69
N LYS A 22 15.61 -4.74 -4.20
CA LYS A 22 16.82 -3.89 -4.25
C LYS A 22 16.59 -2.64 -5.10
N ALA A 23 15.92 -2.77 -6.26
CA ALA A 23 15.61 -1.65 -7.14
C ALA A 23 14.67 -0.62 -6.48
N LEU A 24 13.69 -1.07 -5.69
CA LEU A 24 12.79 -0.18 -4.95
C LEU A 24 13.51 0.50 -3.76
N LYS A 25 14.44 -0.19 -3.10
CA LYS A 25 15.20 0.37 -1.98
C LYS A 25 16.10 1.54 -2.39
N VAL A 26 16.66 1.51 -3.59
CA VAL A 26 17.53 2.58 -4.11
C VAL A 26 16.78 3.82 -4.61
N TRP A 27 15.44 3.79 -4.62
CA TRP A 27 14.66 4.99 -4.94
C TRP A 27 14.88 6.07 -3.91
N SER A 28 14.84 7.32 -4.35
CA SER A 28 14.87 8.45 -3.44
C SER A 28 13.63 8.46 -2.56
N LEU A 29 13.79 8.99 -1.35
CA LEU A 29 12.69 9.14 -0.39
C LEU A 29 11.49 9.87 -1.00
N ALA A 30 11.73 10.92 -1.79
CA ALA A 30 10.66 11.65 -2.47
C ALA A 30 9.83 10.77 -3.41
N VAL A 31 10.49 9.91 -4.20
CA VAL A 31 9.80 8.98 -5.12
C VAL A 31 9.04 7.91 -4.33
N LYS A 32 9.62 7.38 -3.25
CA LYS A 32 8.94 6.41 -2.37
C LYS A 32 7.66 7.00 -1.79
N LEU A 33 7.71 8.23 -1.28
CA LEU A 33 6.55 8.93 -0.72
C LEU A 33 5.46 9.15 -1.78
N GLN A 34 5.82 9.70 -2.95
CA GLN A 34 4.86 9.93 -4.03
C GLN A 34 4.14 8.63 -4.45
N LYS A 35 4.89 7.53 -4.56
CA LYS A 35 4.32 6.21 -4.89
C LYS A 35 3.44 5.68 -3.76
N ASN A 36 3.84 5.85 -2.51
CA ASN A 36 3.03 5.45 -1.36
C ASN A 36 1.72 6.23 -1.28
N CYS A 37 1.72 7.55 -1.51
CA CYS A 37 0.48 8.33 -1.58
C CYS A 37 -0.46 7.83 -2.69
N LYS A 38 0.08 7.48 -3.86
CA LYS A 38 -0.71 6.88 -4.93
C LYS A 38 -1.31 5.52 -4.52
N ILE A 39 -0.50 4.66 -3.89
CA ILE A 39 -0.96 3.36 -3.38
C ILE A 39 -2.08 3.53 -2.36
N GLU A 40 -1.96 4.51 -1.47
CA GLU A 40 -2.99 4.82 -0.47
C GLU A 40 -4.31 5.25 -1.12
N ALA A 41 -4.27 6.16 -2.09
CA ALA A 41 -5.47 6.60 -2.81
C ALA A 41 -6.18 5.43 -3.55
N GLU A 42 -5.40 4.56 -4.19
CA GLU A 42 -5.96 3.36 -4.82
C GLU A 42 -6.53 2.37 -3.79
N ASN A 43 -5.87 2.19 -2.65
CA ASN A 43 -6.36 1.33 -1.57
C ASN A 43 -7.65 1.86 -0.97
N MET A 44 -7.78 3.18 -0.78
CA MET A 44 -9.01 3.81 -0.30
C MET A 44 -10.17 3.61 -1.30
N THR A 45 -9.88 3.63 -2.60
CA THR A 45 -10.87 3.30 -3.64
C THR A 45 -11.31 1.84 -3.58
N ARG A 46 -10.35 0.91 -3.39
CA ARG A 46 -10.65 -0.52 -3.21
C ARG A 46 -11.49 -0.76 -1.96
N GLU A 47 -11.14 -0.16 -0.83
CA GLU A 47 -11.88 -0.25 0.42
C GLU A 47 -13.31 0.26 0.27
N SER A 48 -13.50 1.41 -0.40
CA SER A 48 -14.85 1.90 -0.70
C SER A 48 -15.66 0.92 -1.54
N THR A 49 -15.02 0.25 -2.50
CA THR A 49 -15.67 -0.78 -3.35
C THR A 49 -16.07 -2.00 -2.52
N THR A 50 -15.17 -2.47 -1.65
CA THR A 50 -15.45 -3.57 -0.73
C THR A 50 -16.60 -3.23 0.22
N MET A 51 -16.64 -2.01 0.78
CA MET A 51 -17.74 -1.58 1.65
C MET A 51 -19.08 -1.57 0.90
N LYS A 52 -19.12 -1.10 -0.34
CA LYS A 52 -20.34 -1.12 -1.17
C LYS A 52 -20.82 -2.54 -1.47
N HIS A 53 -19.89 -3.45 -1.78
CA HIS A 53 -20.22 -4.86 -1.97
C HIS A 53 -20.78 -5.49 -0.69
N MET A 54 -20.22 -5.16 0.47
CA MET A 54 -20.71 -5.67 1.75
C MET A 54 -22.11 -5.15 2.09
N ASP A 55 -22.44 -3.93 1.67
CA ASP A 55 -23.76 -3.30 1.89
C ASP A 55 -24.82 -3.86 0.92
N ASP A 56 -24.52 -3.91 -0.38
CA ASP A 56 -25.39 -4.50 -1.40
C ASP A 56 -24.60 -5.31 -2.45
N PRO A 57 -24.41 -6.63 -2.22
CA PRO A 57 -23.70 -7.49 -3.15
C PRO A 57 -24.43 -7.69 -4.48
N VAL A 58 -25.74 -7.44 -4.56
CA VAL A 58 -26.53 -7.60 -5.80
C VAL A 58 -26.28 -6.42 -6.72
N LEU A 59 -26.24 -5.21 -6.18
CA LEU A 59 -25.94 -3.99 -6.93
C LEU A 59 -24.43 -3.83 -7.21
N TYR A 60 -23.58 -4.28 -6.28
CA TYR A 60 -22.13 -4.21 -6.38
C TYR A 60 -21.53 -5.62 -6.31
N PRO A 61 -21.55 -6.42 -7.39
CA PRO A 61 -21.14 -7.83 -7.35
C PRO A 61 -19.63 -8.05 -7.17
N ASP A 62 -18.80 -7.04 -7.41
CA ASP A 62 -17.35 -7.13 -7.21
C ASP A 62 -16.99 -6.81 -5.75
N PRO A 63 -16.42 -7.76 -4.98
CA PRO A 63 -15.98 -7.53 -3.60
C PRO A 63 -14.81 -6.55 -3.46
N GLY A 64 -14.25 -6.05 -4.58
CA GLY A 64 -13.04 -5.27 -4.60
C GLY A 64 -11.80 -6.15 -4.50
N SER A 65 -10.67 -5.59 -4.90
CA SER A 65 -9.36 -6.26 -4.82
C SER A 65 -8.67 -6.01 -3.50
N GLU A 66 -7.77 -6.92 -3.10
CA GLU A 66 -6.92 -6.73 -1.92
C GLU A 66 -6.10 -5.42 -2.00
N ALA A 67 -5.87 -4.81 -0.84
CA ALA A 67 -5.02 -3.63 -0.72
C ALA A 67 -3.57 -3.93 -1.11
N ALA A 68 -2.96 -3.02 -1.85
CA ALA A 68 -1.54 -3.08 -2.20
C ALA A 68 -0.66 -2.68 -1.00
N SER A 69 0.52 -3.29 -0.90
CA SER A 69 1.51 -2.93 0.12
C SER A 69 2.28 -1.67 -0.25
N PHE A 70 2.70 -0.90 0.75
CA PHE A 70 3.57 0.25 0.58
C PHE A 70 5.03 -0.12 0.32
N ILE A 71 5.76 0.79 -0.30
CA ILE A 71 7.20 0.74 -0.39
C ILE A 71 7.78 1.12 0.96
N THR A 72 8.70 0.30 1.48
CA THR A 72 9.36 0.54 2.77
C THR A 72 10.17 1.82 2.75
N ILE A 73 9.98 2.64 3.78
CA ILE A 73 10.84 3.78 4.13
C ILE A 73 11.77 3.29 5.23
N GLU A 74 13.08 3.38 5.00
CA GLU A 74 14.09 2.94 5.96
C GLU A 74 14.25 3.93 7.12
N GLN A 75 14.92 3.52 8.18
CA GLN A 75 15.02 4.32 9.41
C GLN A 75 15.73 5.66 9.20
N GLU A 76 16.77 5.70 8.35
CA GLU A 76 17.49 6.92 8.00
C GLU A 76 16.58 7.90 7.24
N GLU A 77 15.76 7.38 6.34
CA GLU A 77 14.79 8.15 5.57
C GLU A 77 13.69 8.72 6.48
N LEU A 78 13.28 7.94 7.49
CA LEU A 78 12.34 8.40 8.51
C LEU A 78 12.92 9.56 9.34
N GLN A 79 14.23 9.58 9.62
CA GLN A 79 14.86 10.72 10.30
C GLN A 79 14.88 11.96 9.40
N ALA A 80 15.09 11.81 8.09
CA ALA A 80 15.01 12.93 7.15
C ALA A 80 13.62 13.59 7.16
N LEU A 81 12.54 12.79 7.24
CA LEU A 81 11.16 13.29 7.36
C LEU A 81 10.90 14.10 8.64
N ARG A 82 11.70 13.91 9.70
CA ARG A 82 11.61 14.71 10.93
C ARG A 82 12.29 16.06 10.82
N THR A 83 13.02 16.30 9.73
CA THR A 83 13.71 17.57 9.50
C THR A 83 12.77 18.53 8.75
N PRO A 84 12.38 19.67 9.35
CA PRO A 84 11.37 20.58 8.76
C PRO A 84 11.71 21.03 7.33
N SER A 85 13.00 21.31 7.06
CA SER A 85 13.48 21.74 5.74
C SER A 85 13.34 20.68 4.65
N PHE A 86 13.18 19.40 5.00
CA PHE A 86 12.88 18.34 4.05
C PHE A 86 11.38 18.29 3.76
N THR A 87 10.55 18.41 4.79
CA THR A 87 9.08 18.40 4.67
C THR A 87 8.56 19.59 3.89
N GLU A 88 9.15 20.79 4.06
CA GLU A 88 8.81 21.99 3.29
C GLU A 88 8.96 21.77 1.78
N LYS A 89 10.03 21.07 1.35
CA LYS A 89 10.25 20.73 -0.06
C LYS A 89 9.25 19.72 -0.63
N PHE A 90 8.54 19.01 0.24
CA PHE A 90 7.57 17.99 -0.16
C PHE A 90 6.12 18.52 -0.16
N LEU A 91 5.84 19.58 0.62
CA LEU A 91 4.53 20.24 0.66
C LEU A 91 4.24 21.11 -0.58
N GLU A 92 5.26 21.39 -1.40
CA GLU A 92 5.14 22.15 -2.66
C GLU A 92 4.86 21.28 -3.90
N LEU A 93 4.76 19.95 -3.74
CA LEU A 93 4.45 18.97 -4.80
C LEU A 93 2.97 18.60 -4.85
#